data_AF-A0A960LC44-F1
#
_entry.id   AF-A0A960LC44-F1
#
_cell.length_a   1.000
_cell.length_b   1.000
_cell.length_c   1.000
_cell.angle_alpha   90.00
_cell.angle_beta   90.00
_cell.angle_gamma   90.00
#
_symmetry.space_group_name_H-M   'P 1'
#
loop_
_entity.id
_entity.type
_entity.pdbx_description
1 polymer ?
#
loop_
_entity_poly.entity_id
_entity_poly.type
_entity_poly.pdbx_seq_one_letter_code
_entity_poly.pdbx_strand_id
1 'polypeptide(L)'
;MTTTSSSPWLKILSLLLLLLGLVAVGLWQWSEHQAAVEHRRLGEEADSRVAACQADSAETVARLTEREAESVARAFTSGSYPAILGGDRSAVDAAIGQLVQLPQVAFVHVLGADGAILAT
;
A
#
# COMPACT_ATOMS: atom_id res chain seq x y z
N MET A 1 0.45 80.87 -13.31
CA MET A 1 -0.25 79.58 -13.37
C MET A 1 0.08 78.93 -14.71
N THR A 2 1.10 78.08 -14.76
CA THR A 2 1.48 77.33 -15.96
C THR A 2 0.67 76.03 -15.99
N THR A 3 -0.36 75.99 -16.83
CA THR A 3 -1.12 74.78 -17.11
C THR A 3 -0.31 73.91 -18.07
N THR A 4 0.30 72.86 -17.53
CA THR A 4 1.04 71.86 -18.30
C THR A 4 0.03 71.10 -19.18
N SER A 5 -0.07 71.48 -20.46
CA SER A 5 -0.88 70.76 -21.44
C SER A 5 -0.19 69.41 -21.72
N SER A 6 -0.65 68.36 -21.05
CA SER A 6 -0.18 67.00 -21.28
C SER A 6 -0.52 66.58 -22.72
N SER A 7 0.48 66.27 -23.55
CA SER A 7 0.29 65.80 -24.92
C SER A 7 -0.64 64.56 -24.94
N PRO A 8 -1.66 64.52 -25.82
CA PRO A 8 -2.61 63.40 -25.89
C PRO A 8 -1.94 62.05 -26.12
N TRP A 9 -0.78 62.03 -26.77
CA TRP A 9 0.04 60.84 -26.98
C TRP A 9 0.57 60.21 -25.69
N LEU A 10 0.92 61.02 -24.68
CA LEU A 10 1.37 60.52 -23.38
C LEU A 10 0.24 59.81 -22.63
N LYS A 11 -1.00 60.27 -22.77
CA LYS A 11 -2.19 59.64 -22.18
C LYS A 11 -2.48 58.28 -22.83
N ILE A 12 -2.40 58.22 -24.16
CA ILE A 12 -2.60 56.97 -24.92
C ILE A 12 -1.52 55.96 -24.56
N LEU A 13 -0.25 56.38 -24.50
CA LEU A 13 0.86 55.51 -24.11
C LEU A 13 0.69 54.99 -22.67
N SER A 14 0.28 55.85 -21.74
CA SER A 14 0.01 55.45 -20.35
C SER A 14 -1.11 54.42 -20.26
N LEU A 15 -2.19 54.56 -21.04
CA LEU A 15 -3.29 53.60 -21.07
C LEU A 15 -2.86 52.25 -21.66
N LEU A 16 -2.04 52.26 -22.71
CA LEU A 16 -1.49 51.04 -23.30
C LEU A 16 -0.59 50.29 -22.34
N LEU A 17 0.30 51.00 -21.62
CA LEU A 17 1.17 50.39 -20.61
C LEU A 17 0.37 49.80 -19.45
N LEU A 18 -0.71 50.47 -19.03
CA LEU A 18 -1.58 49.98 -17.97
C LEU A 18 -2.35 48.72 -18.40
N LEU A 19 -2.88 48.70 -19.63
CA LEU A 19 -3.48 47.50 -20.22
C LEU A 19 -2.49 46.34 -20.32
N LEU A 20 -1.26 46.62 -20.79
CA LEU A 20 -0.23 45.60 -20.94
C LEU A 20 0.20 45.03 -19.58
N GLY A 21 0.28 45.88 -18.55
CA GLY A 21 0.51 45.46 -17.17
C GLY A 21 -0.59 44.57 -16.62
N LEU A 22 -1.86 44.90 -16.86
CA LEU A 22 -2.99 44.07 -16.45
C LEU A 22 -2.99 42.70 -17.13
N VAL A 23 -2.68 42.65 -18.43
CA VAL A 23 -2.55 41.38 -19.16
C VAL A 23 -1.40 40.55 -18.60
N ALA A 24 -0.25 41.16 -18.32
CA ALA A 24 0.90 40.47 -17.75
C ALA A 24 0.58 39.86 -16.36
N VAL A 25 -0.11 40.61 -15.50
CA VAL A 25 -0.55 40.12 -14.18
C VAL A 25 -1.55 38.98 -14.33
N GLY A 26 -2.52 39.09 -15.25
CA GLY A 26 -3.49 38.03 -15.51
C GLY A 26 -2.82 36.74 -16.01
N LEU A 27 -1.84 36.85 -16.91
CA LEU A 27 -1.08 35.70 -17.41
C LEU A 27 -0.22 35.06 -16.32
N TRP A 28 0.39 35.86 -15.44
CA TRP A 28 1.13 35.36 -14.29
C TRP A 28 0.21 34.58 -13.34
N GLN A 29 -0.92 35.16 -12.96
CA GLN A 29 -1.83 34.53 -12.00
C GLN A 29 -2.44 33.25 -12.57
N TRP A 30 -2.71 33.22 -13.87
CA TRP A 30 -3.14 32.02 -14.58
C TRP A 30 -2.07 30.92 -14.53
N SER A 31 -0.81 31.25 -14.79
CA SER A 31 0.26 30.24 -14.81
C SER A 31 0.51 29.64 -13.43
N GLU A 32 0.47 30.45 -12.36
CA GLU A 32 0.55 29.95 -10.98
C GLU A 32 -0.62 29.03 -10.63
N HIS A 33 -1.85 29.39 -11.05
CA HIS A 33 -3.01 28.55 -10.80
C HIS A 33 -2.90 27.21 -11.53
N GLN A 34 -2.48 27.21 -12.80
CA GLN A 34 -2.26 25.98 -13.56
C GLN A 34 -1.19 25.09 -12.93
N ALA A 35 -0.07 25.67 -12.48
CA ALA A 35 0.97 24.93 -11.77
C ALA A 35 0.44 24.31 -10.47
N ALA A 36 -0.37 25.04 -9.69
CA ALA A 36 -0.97 24.53 -8.46
C ALA A 36 -1.97 23.38 -8.73
N VAL A 37 -2.76 23.48 -9.80
CA VAL A 37 -3.69 22.41 -10.21
C VAL A 37 -2.92 21.16 -10.63
N GLU A 38 -1.88 21.31 -11.45
CA GLU A 38 -1.09 20.18 -11.92
C GLU A 38 -0.34 19.49 -10.77
N HIS A 39 0.21 20.26 -9.83
CA HIS A 39 0.84 19.70 -8.63
C HIS A 39 -0.13 18.89 -7.78
N ARG A 40 -1.37 19.35 -7.60
CA ARG A 40 -2.40 18.57 -6.88
C ARG A 40 -2.75 17.29 -7.62
N ARG A 41 -2.96 17.39 -8.94
CA ARG A 41 -3.28 16.23 -9.77
C ARG A 41 -2.19 15.16 -9.70
N LEU A 42 -0.93 15.55 -9.82
CA LEU A 42 0.21 14.64 -9.70
C LEU A 42 0.30 14.02 -8.30
N GLY A 43 -0.04 14.78 -7.25
CA GLY A 43 -0.15 14.27 -5.88
C GLY A 43 -1.24 13.20 -5.73
N GLU A 44 -2.45 13.48 -6.21
CA GLU A 44 -3.57 12.53 -6.18
C GLU A 44 -3.28 11.26 -7.01
N GLU A 45 -2.66 11.40 -8.17
CA GLU A 45 -2.22 10.27 -8.99
C GLU A 45 -1.15 9.44 -8.26
N ALA A 46 -0.18 10.08 -7.61
CA ALA A 46 0.83 9.37 -6.82
C ALA A 46 0.23 8.61 -5.63
N ASP A 47 -0.67 9.25 -4.88
CA ASP A 47 -1.35 8.66 -3.72
C ASP A 47 -2.19 7.46 -4.14
N SER A 48 -2.92 7.56 -5.25
CA SER A 48 -3.72 6.44 -5.78
C SER A 48 -2.86 5.24 -6.17
N ARG A 49 -1.68 5.48 -6.77
CA ARG A 49 -0.72 4.41 -7.12
C ARG A 49 -0.14 3.75 -5.89
N VAL A 50 0.19 4.53 -4.84
CA VAL A 50 0.68 3.98 -3.57
C VAL A 50 -0.41 3.12 -2.92
N ALA A 51 -1.64 3.60 -2.86
CA ALA A 51 -2.77 2.86 -2.30
C ALA A 51 -3.01 1.54 -3.06
N ALA A 52 -2.97 1.56 -4.39
CA ALA A 52 -3.12 0.35 -5.21
C ALA A 52 -1.98 -0.66 -4.96
N CYS A 53 -0.73 -0.19 -4.86
CA CYS A 53 0.41 -1.04 -4.55
C CYS A 53 0.31 -1.66 -3.15
N GLN A 54 -0.15 -0.91 -2.16
CA GLN A 54 -0.39 -1.44 -0.80
C GLN A 54 -1.48 -2.52 -0.79
N ALA A 55 -2.57 -2.31 -1.52
CA ALA A 55 -3.64 -3.30 -1.64
C ALA A 55 -3.17 -4.61 -2.29
N ASP A 56 -2.43 -4.52 -3.42
CA ASP A 56 -1.87 -5.68 -4.12
C ASP A 56 -0.84 -6.44 -3.25
N SER A 57 -0.03 -5.70 -2.49
CA SER A 57 0.89 -6.30 -1.52
C SER A 57 0.14 -7.03 -0.41
N ALA A 58 -0.90 -6.44 0.17
CA ALA A 58 -1.71 -7.06 1.20
C ALA A 58 -2.42 -8.34 0.70
N GLU A 59 -3.00 -8.31 -0.51
CA GLU A 59 -3.59 -9.48 -1.14
C GLU A 59 -2.56 -10.58 -1.38
N THR A 60 -1.36 -10.20 -1.83
CA THR A 60 -0.28 -11.16 -2.04
C THR A 60 0.18 -11.80 -0.74
N VAL A 61 0.33 -11.04 0.34
CA VAL A 61 0.65 -11.58 1.67
C VAL A 61 -0.45 -12.53 2.15
N ALA A 62 -1.73 -12.15 2.00
CA ALA A 62 -2.85 -12.99 2.39
C ALA A 62 -2.85 -14.34 1.65
N ARG A 63 -2.65 -14.31 0.33
CA ARG A 63 -2.57 -15.51 -0.52
C ARG A 63 -1.35 -16.39 -0.20
N LEU A 64 -0.20 -15.79 0.11
CA LEU A 64 0.97 -16.56 0.53
C LEU A 64 0.71 -17.23 1.88
N THR A 65 0.11 -16.50 2.83
CA THR A 65 -0.28 -17.02 4.14
C THR A 65 -1.28 -18.17 4.00
N GLU A 66 -2.27 -18.04 3.11
CA GLU A 66 -3.23 -19.10 2.82
C GLU A 66 -2.57 -20.36 2.26
N ARG A 67 -1.64 -20.21 1.31
CA ARG A 67 -0.88 -21.34 0.75
C ARG A 67 0.00 -22.02 1.80
N GLU A 68 0.63 -21.25 2.66
CA GLU A 68 1.39 -21.76 3.79
C GLU A 68 0.50 -22.54 4.76
N ALA A 69 -0.67 -22.01 5.10
CA ALA A 69 -1.66 -22.71 5.92
C ALA A 69 -2.16 -24.00 5.24
N GLU A 70 -2.42 -23.99 3.93
CA GLU A 70 -2.82 -25.18 3.17
C GLU A 70 -1.72 -26.25 3.19
N SER A 71 -0.46 -25.84 3.04
CA SER A 71 0.70 -26.75 3.11
C SER A 71 0.78 -27.45 4.48
N VAL A 72 0.63 -26.68 5.57
CA VAL A 72 0.61 -27.23 6.94
C VAL A 72 -0.59 -28.17 7.13
N ALA A 73 -1.78 -27.77 6.67
CA ALA A 73 -2.99 -28.60 6.76
C ALA A 73 -2.87 -29.91 5.96
N ARG A 74 -2.23 -29.87 4.78
CA ARG A 74 -1.98 -31.05 3.96
C ARG A 74 -0.99 -31.98 4.65
N ALA A 75 0.11 -31.47 5.19
CA ALA A 75 1.07 -32.27 5.95
C ALA A 75 0.43 -32.92 7.19
N PHE A 76 -0.44 -32.19 7.90
CA PHE A 76 -1.20 -32.73 9.03
C PHE A 76 -2.16 -33.84 8.61
N THR A 77 -2.96 -33.63 7.57
CA THR A 77 -3.99 -34.59 7.14
C THR A 77 -3.40 -35.85 6.49
N SER A 78 -2.29 -35.74 5.76
CA SER A 78 -1.66 -36.90 5.10
C SER A 78 -0.74 -37.70 6.01
N GLY A 79 -0.15 -37.09 7.05
CA GLY A 79 0.82 -37.74 7.93
C GLY A 79 0.31 -37.94 9.35
N SER A 80 0.10 -36.83 10.07
CA SER A 80 -0.20 -36.86 11.51
C SER A 80 -1.57 -37.42 11.85
N TYR A 81 -2.61 -37.04 11.11
CA TYR A 81 -3.97 -37.49 11.37
C TYR A 81 -4.15 -39.02 11.34
N PRO A 82 -3.69 -39.75 10.30
CA PRO A 82 -3.78 -41.21 10.29
C PRO A 82 -2.89 -41.88 11.35
N ALA A 83 -1.73 -41.31 11.68
CA ALA A 83 -0.87 -41.82 12.76
C ALA A 83 -1.55 -41.70 14.15
N ILE A 84 -2.22 -40.57 14.40
CA ILE A 84 -3.00 -40.35 15.62
C ILE A 84 -4.18 -41.33 15.70
N LEU A 85 -4.91 -41.54 14.60
CA LEU A 85 -6.01 -42.50 14.55
C LEU A 85 -5.55 -43.96 14.72
N GLY A 86 -4.34 -44.28 14.24
CA GLY A 86 -3.73 -45.60 14.39
C GLY A 86 -3.28 -45.92 15.82
N GLY A 87 -3.18 -44.91 16.70
CA GLY A 87 -2.76 -45.08 18.10
C GLY A 87 -1.30 -45.49 18.28
N ASP A 88 -0.50 -45.50 17.21
CA ASP A 88 0.92 -45.82 17.27
C ASP A 88 1.71 -44.56 17.64
N ARG A 89 2.17 -44.52 18.89
CA ARG A 89 2.94 -43.40 19.44
C ARG A 89 4.22 -43.12 18.63
N SER A 90 4.88 -44.15 18.10
CA SER A 90 6.08 -43.97 17.30
C SER A 90 5.77 -43.31 15.95
N ALA A 91 4.62 -43.64 15.35
CA ALA A 91 4.16 -43.00 14.13
C ALA A 91 3.73 -41.55 14.37
N VAL A 92 3.11 -41.28 15.52
CA VAL A 92 2.73 -39.92 15.94
C VAL A 92 3.97 -39.05 16.15
N ASP A 93 4.98 -39.51 16.88
CA ASP A 93 6.22 -38.75 17.11
C ASP A 93 6.97 -38.49 15.79
N ALA A 94 7.02 -39.48 14.88
CA ALA A 94 7.62 -39.30 13.56
C ALA A 94 6.86 -38.27 12.69
N ALA A 95 5.52 -38.26 12.76
CA ALA A 95 4.70 -37.31 12.01
C ALA A 95 4.80 -35.88 12.59
N ILE A 96 4.89 -35.74 13.92
CA ILE A 96 5.18 -34.45 14.58
C ILE A 96 6.55 -33.92 14.14
N GLY A 97 7.57 -34.78 14.12
CA GLY A 97 8.91 -34.40 13.66
C GLY A 97 8.93 -33.87 12.22
N GLN A 98 8.04 -34.38 11.34
CA GLN A 98 7.88 -33.85 9.98
C GLN A 98 7.16 -32.50 9.95
N LEU A 99 6.18 -32.27 10.83
CA LEU A 99 5.49 -30.97 10.91
C LEU A 99 6.40 -29.86 11.44
N VAL A 100 7.23 -30.13 12.46
CA VAL A 100 8.18 -29.15 13.02
C VAL A 100 9.29 -28.78 12.01
N GLN A 101 9.55 -29.64 11.02
CA GLN A 101 10.46 -29.30 9.92
C GLN A 101 9.87 -28.32 8.91
N LEU A 102 8.56 -28.05 8.94
CA LEU A 102 7.96 -27.01 8.13
C LEU A 102 8.37 -25.65 8.69
N PRO A 103 8.96 -24.76 7.87
CA PRO A 103 9.44 -23.46 8.34
C PRO A 103 8.33 -22.57 8.90
N GLN A 104 7.06 -22.88 8.62
CA GLN A 104 5.88 -22.18 9.13
C GLN A 104 5.38 -22.70 10.49
N VAL A 105 5.95 -23.79 11.02
CA VAL A 105 5.53 -24.42 12.27
C VAL A 105 6.59 -24.18 13.35
N ALA A 106 6.25 -23.38 14.35
CA ALA A 106 7.18 -23.07 15.45
C ALA A 106 7.27 -24.19 16.49
N PHE A 107 6.15 -24.84 16.80
CA PHE A 107 6.04 -25.94 17.75
C PHE A 107 4.77 -26.74 17.50
N VAL A 108 4.74 -27.98 17.98
CA VAL A 108 3.58 -28.86 17.93
C VAL A 108 3.37 -29.42 19.32
N HIS A 109 2.13 -29.48 19.81
CA HIS A 109 1.79 -30.17 21.05
C HIS A 109 0.66 -31.16 20.79
N VAL A 110 0.82 -32.39 21.24
CA VAL A 110 -0.26 -33.37 21.26
C VAL A 110 -0.82 -33.46 22.67
N LEU A 111 -2.12 -33.24 22.78
CA LEU A 111 -2.83 -33.26 24.06
C LEU A 111 -3.64 -34.55 24.19
N GLY A 112 -3.59 -35.16 25.36
CA GLY A 112 -4.47 -36.25 25.76
C GLY A 112 -5.88 -35.77 26.04
N ALA A 113 -6.82 -36.71 26.18
CA ALA A 113 -8.22 -36.41 26.50
C ALA A 113 -8.39 -35.70 27.87
N ASP A 114 -7.39 -35.83 28.74
CA ASP A 114 -7.27 -35.16 30.05
C ASP A 114 -6.59 -33.78 29.97
N GLY A 115 -6.17 -33.35 28.78
CA GLY A 115 -5.42 -32.11 28.57
C GLY A 115 -3.93 -32.23 28.90
N ALA A 116 -3.42 -33.42 29.23
CA ALA A 116 -1.99 -33.63 29.45
C ALA A 116 -1.22 -33.58 28.12
N ILE A 117 -0.01 -33.02 28.11
CA ILE A 117 0.85 -33.03 26.93
C ILE A 117 1.45 -34.43 26.78
N LEU A 118 1.13 -35.10 25.67
CA LEU A 118 1.56 -36.46 25.35
C LEU A 118 2.84 -36.49 24.50
N ALA A 119 3.05 -35.47 23.66
CA ALA A 119 4.22 -35.31 22.79
C ALA A 119 4.41 -33.81 22.44
N THR A 120 5.65 -33.42 22.15
CA THR A 120 6.07 -32.06 21.75
C THR A 120 7.18 -32.15 20.71
#